data_AF-A0AAX1QIQ9-F1
#
_entry.id   AF-A0AAX1QIQ9-F1
#
_cell.length_a   1.000
_cell.length_b   1.000
_cell.length_c   1.000
_cell.angle_alpha   90.00
_cell.angle_beta   90.00
_cell.angle_gamma   90.00
#
_symmetry.space_group_name_H-M   'P 1'
#
loop_
_entity.id
_entity.type
_entity.pdbx_description
1 polymer ?
#
loop_
_entity_poly.entity_id
_entity_poly.type
_entity_poly.pdbx_seq_one_letter_code
_entity_poly.pdbx_strand_id
1 'polypeptide(L)'
;MLSRREMGALCASLLFCLLLSLGTGWAQSQLTTADQLAADTLRLHIRADTDSVRDQSAKLAVRDAVLALTDEACPADSRADARAWAAENLVRFELTARQTLAALGIRAPVKACLVNMYFPTRRYDGGALPAGRYDAVRLDIGTRRAGRNWWCVLYPGLCRSACGGYDTPAENDLVCGEYLVRFRFVEWWGGLTAPREDVVLAG
;
A
#
# COMPACT_ATOMS: atom_id res chain seq x y z
N MET A 1 22.48 -8.48 -53.08
CA MET A 1 21.22 -9.18 -52.71
C MET A 1 21.49 -9.95 -51.43
N LEU A 2 20.68 -9.74 -50.39
CA LEU A 2 20.80 -10.50 -49.13
C LEU A 2 20.43 -11.96 -49.38
N SER A 3 21.17 -12.89 -48.78
CA SER A 3 20.81 -14.30 -48.77
C SER A 3 19.53 -14.52 -47.95
N ARG A 4 18.80 -15.62 -48.22
CA ARG A 4 17.58 -15.97 -47.47
C ARG A 4 17.81 -16.08 -45.96
N ARG A 5 19.03 -16.45 -45.54
CA ARG A 5 19.43 -16.55 -44.14
C ARG A 5 19.62 -15.18 -43.49
N GLU A 6 20.26 -14.24 -44.19
CA GLU A 6 20.45 -12.86 -43.71
C GLU A 6 19.12 -12.12 -43.64
N MET A 7 18.23 -12.32 -44.61
CA MET A 7 16.89 -11.75 -44.59
C MET A 7 16.05 -12.32 -43.43
N GLY A 8 16.14 -13.62 -43.17
CA GLY A 8 15.49 -14.24 -42.00
C GLY A 8 16.00 -13.70 -40.67
N ALA A 9 17.32 -13.51 -40.53
CA ALA A 9 17.93 -12.93 -39.33
C ALA A 9 17.48 -11.48 -39.11
N LEU A 10 17.47 -10.65 -40.16
CA LEU A 10 16.99 -9.26 -40.08
C LEU A 10 15.51 -9.20 -39.68
N CYS A 11 14.65 -10.03 -40.27
CA CYS A 11 13.24 -10.10 -39.89
C CYS A 11 13.06 -10.54 -38.43
N ALA A 12 13.83 -11.52 -37.96
CA ALA A 12 13.76 -11.97 -36.57
C ALA A 12 14.24 -10.89 -35.59
N SER A 13 15.33 -10.18 -35.91
CA SER A 13 15.83 -9.06 -35.10
C SER A 13 14.84 -7.91 -35.04
N LEU A 14 14.23 -7.53 -36.17
CA LEU A 14 13.21 -6.48 -36.22
C LEU A 14 11.96 -6.86 -35.43
N LEU A 15 11.50 -8.11 -35.55
CA LEU A 15 10.38 -8.63 -34.78
C LEU A 15 10.70 -8.62 -33.27
N PHE A 16 11.91 -9.04 -32.90
CA PHE A 16 12.35 -9.02 -31.51
C PHE A 16 12.41 -7.60 -30.94
N CYS A 17 12.97 -6.64 -31.67
CA CYS A 17 12.97 -5.23 -31.29
C CYS A 17 11.56 -4.66 -31.15
N LEU A 18 10.65 -5.01 -32.08
CA LEU A 18 9.25 -4.60 -32.01
C LEU A 18 8.56 -5.16 -30.75
N LEU A 19 8.71 -6.47 -30.48
CA LEU A 19 8.15 -7.10 -29.28
C LEU A 19 8.72 -6.50 -27.98
N LEU A 20 10.02 -6.22 -27.94
CA LEU A 20 10.65 -5.51 -26.82
C LEU A 20 10.04 -4.12 -26.63
N SER A 21 9.92 -3.33 -27.69
CA SER A 21 9.36 -1.97 -27.60
C SER A 21 7.92 -1.97 -27.08
N LEU A 22 7.07 -2.88 -27.58
CA LEU A 22 5.69 -3.06 -27.11
C LEU A 22 5.64 -3.51 -25.65
N GLY A 23 6.50 -4.46 -25.27
CA GLY A 23 6.62 -4.94 -23.89
C GLY A 23 7.06 -3.85 -22.92
N THR A 24 8.03 -3.01 -23.31
CA THR A 24 8.49 -1.88 -22.49
C THR A 24 7.44 -0.79 -22.36
N GLY A 25 6.71 -0.46 -23.43
CA GLY A 25 5.64 0.53 -23.38
C GLY A 25 4.48 0.09 -22.49
N TRP A 26 4.10 -1.19 -22.58
CA TRP A 26 3.09 -1.77 -21.70
C TRP A 26 3.55 -1.79 -20.23
N ALA A 27 4.79 -2.21 -19.95
CA ALA A 27 5.34 -2.21 -18.59
C ALA A 27 5.42 -0.80 -18.00
N GLN A 28 5.81 0.20 -18.79
CA GLN A 28 5.85 1.60 -18.36
C GLN A 28 4.45 2.12 -18.01
N SER A 29 3.44 1.76 -18.81
CA SER A 29 2.05 2.10 -18.52
C SER A 29 1.62 1.54 -17.16
N GLN A 30 1.89 0.26 -16.90
CA GLN A 30 1.58 -0.37 -15.62
C GLN A 30 2.28 0.27 -14.43
N LEU A 31 3.56 0.65 -14.57
CA LEU A 31 4.28 1.37 -13.51
C LEU A 31 3.68 2.76 -13.26
N THR A 32 3.30 3.47 -14.32
CA THR A 32 2.66 4.79 -14.20
C THR A 32 1.31 4.70 -13.48
N THR A 33 0.49 3.69 -13.81
CA THR A 33 -0.78 3.44 -13.10
C THR A 33 -0.53 3.04 -11.65
N ALA A 34 0.51 2.24 -11.36
CA ALA A 34 0.85 1.88 -9.99
C ALA A 34 1.31 3.08 -9.16
N ASP A 35 2.05 4.03 -9.77
CA ASP A 35 2.47 5.27 -9.13
C ASP A 35 1.27 6.20 -8.88
N GLN A 36 0.32 6.29 -9.81
CA GLN A 36 -0.95 7.02 -9.64
C GLN A 36 -1.77 6.44 -8.49
N LEU A 37 -1.96 5.12 -8.50
CA LEU A 37 -2.65 4.40 -7.43
C LEU A 37 -1.98 4.65 -6.07
N ALA A 38 -0.64 4.63 -6.02
CA ALA A 38 0.09 4.95 -4.80
C ALA A 38 -0.07 6.41 -4.37
N ALA A 39 -0.12 7.33 -5.34
CA ALA A 39 -0.37 8.73 -5.12
C ALA A 39 -1.80 9.02 -4.64
N ASP A 40 -2.76 8.14 -4.90
CA ASP A 40 -4.17 8.27 -4.48
C ASP A 40 -4.56 7.37 -3.29
N THR A 41 -3.57 6.67 -2.72
CA THR A 41 -3.77 5.79 -1.57
C THR A 41 -3.08 6.31 -0.30
N LEU A 42 -3.84 6.47 0.78
CA LEU A 42 -3.30 6.60 2.15
C LEU A 42 -3.42 5.27 2.87
N ARG A 43 -2.29 4.69 3.28
CA ARG A 43 -2.28 3.37 3.95
C ARG A 43 -2.40 3.48 5.47
N LEU A 44 -2.80 2.38 6.09
CA LEU A 44 -2.77 2.20 7.54
C LEU A 44 -1.81 1.06 7.88
N HIS A 45 -0.87 1.31 8.78
CA HIS A 45 0.09 0.32 9.24
C HIS A 45 0.08 0.25 10.76
N ILE A 46 -0.39 -0.88 11.32
CA ILE A 46 -0.39 -1.09 12.77
C ILE A 46 0.60 -2.18 13.12
N ARG A 47 1.47 -1.87 14.07
CA ARG A 47 2.55 -2.73 14.53
C ARG A 47 2.29 -3.09 15.99
N ALA A 48 2.21 -4.38 16.24
CA ALA A 48 2.04 -4.93 17.58
C ALA A 48 3.40 -5.22 18.22
N ASP A 49 3.40 -5.28 19.56
CA ASP A 49 4.60 -5.55 20.35
C ASP A 49 5.10 -6.99 20.16
N THR A 50 4.18 -7.97 20.03
CA THR A 50 4.50 -9.39 19.78
C THR A 50 3.54 -10.12 18.81
N ASP A 51 3.91 -11.35 18.45
CA ASP A 51 3.09 -12.30 17.69
C ASP A 51 2.12 -13.15 18.53
N SER A 52 1.98 -12.86 19.83
CA SER A 52 1.01 -13.56 20.66
C SER A 52 -0.42 -13.33 20.16
N VAL A 53 -1.29 -14.33 20.33
CA VAL A 53 -2.72 -14.20 19.95
C VAL A 53 -3.35 -12.97 20.58
N ARG A 54 -3.00 -12.66 21.84
CA ARG A 54 -3.48 -11.47 22.55
C ARG A 54 -3.10 -10.17 21.84
N ASP A 55 -1.84 -10.01 21.46
CA ASP A 55 -1.35 -8.77 20.83
C ASP A 55 -1.83 -8.65 19.37
N GLN A 56 -1.99 -9.79 18.68
CA GLN A 56 -2.57 -9.81 17.34
C GLN A 56 -4.06 -9.44 17.38
N SER A 57 -4.83 -9.95 18.34
CA SER A 57 -6.24 -9.56 18.53
C SER A 57 -6.38 -8.10 18.93
N ALA A 58 -5.51 -7.60 19.82
CA ALA A 58 -5.49 -6.20 20.22
C ALA A 58 -5.21 -5.27 19.03
N LYS A 59 -4.27 -5.65 18.16
CA LYS A 59 -3.97 -4.93 16.92
C LYS A 59 -5.18 -4.86 15.97
N LEU A 60 -5.93 -5.96 15.84
CA LEU A 60 -7.15 -5.99 15.02
C LEU A 60 -8.25 -5.09 15.62
N ALA A 61 -8.41 -5.10 16.94
CA ALA A 61 -9.36 -4.20 17.60
C ALA A 61 -8.98 -2.71 17.42
N VAL A 62 -7.69 -2.38 17.56
CA VAL A 62 -7.19 -1.00 17.31
C VAL A 62 -7.41 -0.60 15.85
N ARG A 63 -7.16 -1.50 14.89
CA ARG A 63 -7.48 -1.29 13.47
C ARG A 63 -8.94 -0.90 13.30
N ASP A 64 -9.85 -1.69 13.83
CA ASP A 64 -11.29 -1.49 13.64
C ASP A 64 -11.75 -0.15 14.25
N ALA A 65 -11.22 0.19 15.43
CA ALA A 65 -11.52 1.48 16.07
C ALA A 65 -10.97 2.69 15.29
N VAL A 66 -9.73 2.60 14.77
CA VAL A 66 -9.12 3.67 13.97
C VAL A 66 -9.85 3.85 12.64
N LEU A 67 -10.24 2.76 11.99
CA LEU A 67 -11.06 2.81 10.78
C LEU A 67 -12.41 3.45 11.11
N ALA A 68 -13.12 3.01 12.16
CA ALA A 68 -14.38 3.62 12.58
C ALA A 68 -14.28 5.13 12.80
N LEU A 69 -13.27 5.57 13.55
CA LEU A 69 -12.98 7.00 13.75
C LEU A 69 -12.80 7.74 12.42
N THR A 70 -12.07 7.15 11.47
CA THR A 70 -11.78 7.79 10.18
C THR A 70 -13.05 7.98 9.37
N ASP A 71 -13.92 6.97 9.28
CA ASP A 71 -15.19 7.10 8.53
C ASP A 71 -16.15 8.10 9.17
N GLU A 72 -16.17 8.18 10.50
CA GLU A 72 -17.08 9.08 11.20
C GLU A 72 -16.64 10.54 11.12
N ALA A 73 -15.33 10.80 11.06
CA ALA A 73 -14.77 12.13 11.31
C ALA A 73 -13.88 12.70 10.21
N CYS A 74 -13.47 11.92 9.21
CA CYS A 74 -12.66 12.38 8.08
C CYS A 74 -13.58 12.90 6.97
N PRO A 75 -13.63 14.22 6.71
CA PRO A 75 -14.46 14.78 5.64
C PRO A 75 -13.76 14.76 4.28
N ALA A 76 -12.75 13.90 4.11
CA ALA A 76 -11.85 13.97 2.96
C ALA A 76 -12.50 13.44 1.69
N ASP A 77 -12.61 14.32 0.69
CA ASP A 77 -13.05 13.97 -0.67
C ASP A 77 -11.87 13.63 -1.59
N SER A 78 -10.63 13.89 -1.15
CA SER A 78 -9.41 13.53 -1.86
C SER A 78 -8.37 12.91 -0.93
N ARG A 79 -7.40 12.20 -1.50
CA ARG A 79 -6.29 11.63 -0.73
C ARG A 79 -5.38 12.71 -0.13
N ALA A 80 -5.28 13.89 -0.75
CA ALA A 80 -4.55 15.02 -0.18
C ALA A 80 -5.24 15.52 1.11
N ASP A 81 -6.57 15.64 1.09
CA ASP A 81 -7.35 16.02 2.27
C ASP A 81 -7.28 14.96 3.35
N ALA A 82 -7.37 13.68 2.97
CA ALA A 82 -7.24 12.55 3.91
C ALA A 82 -5.87 12.54 4.59
N ARG A 83 -4.80 12.84 3.84
CA ARG A 83 -3.43 12.97 4.38
C ARG A 83 -3.33 14.13 5.36
N ALA A 84 -3.84 15.31 5.01
CA ALA A 84 -3.80 16.50 5.85
C ALA A 84 -4.60 16.27 7.15
N TRP A 85 -5.83 15.80 7.03
CA TRP A 85 -6.68 15.44 8.16
C TRP A 85 -6.02 14.40 9.07
N ALA A 86 -5.42 13.35 8.49
CA ALA A 86 -4.72 12.34 9.27
C ALA A 86 -3.51 12.90 10.03
N ALA A 87 -2.77 13.84 9.43
CA ALA A 87 -1.64 14.51 10.09
C ALA A 87 -2.10 15.36 11.28
N GLU A 88 -3.23 16.06 11.15
CA GLU A 88 -3.83 16.87 12.22
C GLU A 88 -4.43 16.00 13.35
N ASN A 89 -4.89 14.80 13.01
CA ASN A 89 -5.58 13.89 13.94
C ASN A 89 -4.68 12.78 14.51
N LEU A 90 -3.35 12.85 14.38
CA LEU A 90 -2.43 11.83 14.92
C LEU A 90 -2.63 11.56 16.42
N VAL A 91 -2.80 12.62 17.22
CA VAL A 91 -3.08 12.49 18.67
C VAL A 91 -4.41 11.80 18.92
N ARG A 92 -5.42 12.04 18.08
CA ARG A 92 -6.73 11.40 18.17
C ARG A 92 -6.62 9.90 17.87
N PHE A 93 -5.82 9.51 16.87
CA PHE A 93 -5.52 8.10 16.62
C PHE A 93 -4.81 7.42 17.80
N GLU A 94 -3.82 8.08 18.41
CA GLU A 94 -3.14 7.56 19.61
C GLU A 94 -4.14 7.37 20.76
N LEU A 95 -5.02 8.34 21.00
CA LEU A 95 -6.02 8.27 22.07
C LEU A 95 -7.01 7.13 21.84
N THR A 96 -7.57 7.01 20.63
CA THR A 96 -8.48 5.93 20.26
C THR A 96 -7.83 4.57 20.45
N ALA A 97 -6.61 4.39 19.95
CA ALA A 97 -5.87 3.14 20.13
C ALA A 97 -5.64 2.81 21.62
N ARG A 98 -5.25 3.79 22.43
CA ARG A 98 -5.04 3.59 23.87
C ARG A 98 -6.34 3.25 24.61
N GLN A 99 -7.45 3.86 24.25
CA GLN A 99 -8.77 3.54 24.81
C GLN A 99 -9.19 2.11 24.47
N THR A 100 -9.02 1.69 23.21
CA THR A 100 -9.30 0.32 22.77
C THR A 100 -8.45 -0.70 23.53
N LEU A 101 -7.15 -0.43 23.68
CA LEU A 101 -6.25 -1.30 24.45
C LEU A 101 -6.65 -1.38 25.93
N ALA A 102 -7.01 -0.24 26.54
CA ALA A 102 -7.44 -0.19 27.93
C ALA A 102 -8.72 -1.00 28.18
N ALA A 103 -9.68 -0.97 27.25
CA ALA A 103 -10.90 -1.78 27.31
C ALA A 103 -10.62 -3.30 27.27
N LEU A 104 -9.50 -3.71 26.66
CA LEU A 104 -9.01 -5.08 26.63
C LEU A 104 -8.12 -5.43 27.84
N GLY A 105 -8.00 -4.53 28.82
CA GLY A 105 -7.10 -4.70 29.98
C GLY A 105 -5.62 -4.62 29.63
N ILE A 106 -5.27 -3.99 28.51
CA ILE A 106 -3.89 -3.85 28.01
C ILE A 106 -3.41 -2.42 28.24
N ARG A 107 -2.29 -2.28 28.96
CA ARG A 107 -1.60 -0.99 29.12
C ARG A 107 -0.31 -1.02 28.31
N ALA A 108 -0.35 -0.44 27.12
CA ALA A 108 0.82 -0.26 26.26
C ALA A 108 0.90 1.19 25.78
N PRO A 109 2.11 1.75 25.61
CA PRO A 109 2.26 3.01 24.89
C PRO A 109 1.83 2.82 23.43
N VAL A 110 1.29 3.88 22.83
CA VAL A 110 0.97 3.92 21.40
C VAL A 110 1.54 5.20 20.84
N LYS A 111 2.22 5.11 19.69
CA LYS A 111 2.69 6.25 18.91
C LYS A 111 2.08 6.22 17.53
N ALA A 112 1.50 7.32 17.07
CA ALA A 112 1.02 7.49 15.70
C ALA A 112 1.91 8.48 14.94
N CYS A 113 2.25 8.15 13.71
CA CYS A 113 2.99 9.04 12.80
C CYS A 113 2.43 8.91 11.39
N LEU A 114 2.44 10.01 10.64
CA LEU A 114 2.34 9.97 9.19
C LEU A 114 3.73 9.72 8.61
N VAL A 115 3.89 8.67 7.82
CA VAL A 115 5.18 8.25 7.28
C VAL A 115 5.07 7.90 5.81
N ASN A 116 6.11 8.18 5.03
CA ASN A 116 6.29 7.59 3.72
C ASN A 116 7.17 6.35 3.88
N MET A 117 6.66 5.17 3.50
CA MET A 117 7.40 3.92 3.67
C MET A 117 7.09 2.91 2.58
N TYR A 118 7.98 1.93 2.43
CA TYR A 118 7.81 0.85 1.46
C TYR A 118 6.84 -0.21 1.96
N PHE A 119 5.91 -0.60 1.08
CA PHE A 119 5.03 -1.74 1.27
C PHE A 119 5.28 -2.76 0.17
N PRO A 120 5.39 -4.06 0.50
CA PRO A 120 5.34 -5.10 -0.52
C PRO A 120 3.91 -5.26 -1.05
N THR A 121 3.78 -5.89 -2.21
CA THR A 121 2.49 -6.22 -2.83
C THR A 121 1.60 -6.95 -1.82
N ARG A 122 0.36 -6.46 -1.64
CA ARG A 122 -0.61 -7.06 -0.71
C ARG A 122 -1.89 -7.45 -1.41
N ARG A 123 -2.33 -8.67 -1.13
CA ARG A 123 -3.64 -9.18 -1.51
C ARG A 123 -4.63 -8.92 -0.39
N TYR A 124 -5.78 -8.43 -0.79
CA TYR A 124 -6.98 -8.24 0.00
C TYR A 124 -8.09 -9.11 -0.59
N ASP A 125 -9.19 -9.27 0.14
CA ASP A 125 -10.36 -9.93 -0.43
C ASP A 125 -10.94 -9.02 -1.53
N GLY A 126 -11.01 -9.52 -2.76
CA GLY A 126 -11.40 -8.76 -3.95
C GLY A 126 -10.26 -8.18 -4.80
N GLY A 127 -9.02 -8.05 -4.30
CA GLY A 127 -7.97 -7.40 -5.10
C GLY A 127 -6.54 -7.40 -4.54
N ALA A 128 -5.61 -6.70 -5.20
CA ALA A 128 -4.25 -6.50 -4.69
C ALA A 128 -3.70 -5.09 -4.91
N LEU A 129 -3.00 -4.56 -3.91
CA LEU A 129 -2.22 -3.34 -4.03
C LEU A 129 -0.78 -3.69 -4.43
N PRO A 130 -0.19 -2.99 -5.42
CA PRO A 130 1.18 -3.21 -5.86
C PRO A 130 2.21 -2.89 -4.77
N ALA A 131 3.43 -3.36 -4.98
CA ALA A 131 4.56 -2.94 -4.16
C ALA A 131 4.96 -1.50 -4.51
N GLY A 132 5.37 -0.72 -3.52
CA GLY A 132 5.74 0.67 -3.73
C GLY A 132 5.92 1.43 -2.44
N ARG A 133 6.28 2.71 -2.54
CA ARG A 133 6.31 3.63 -1.40
C ARG A 133 4.98 4.36 -1.32
N TYR A 134 4.37 4.30 -0.15
CA TYR A 134 3.08 4.90 0.13
C TYR A 134 3.20 5.80 1.34
N ASP A 135 2.37 6.84 1.37
CA ASP A 135 2.11 7.53 2.61
C ASP A 135 1.16 6.70 3.46
N ALA A 136 1.46 6.63 4.75
CA ALA A 136 0.74 5.77 5.67
C ALA A 136 0.64 6.41 7.05
N VAL A 137 -0.51 6.24 7.69
CA VAL A 137 -0.64 6.40 9.14
C VAL A 137 -0.07 5.13 9.77
N ARG A 138 1.03 5.27 10.50
CA ARG A 138 1.66 4.18 11.25
C ARG A 138 1.35 4.31 12.73
N LEU A 139 0.77 3.27 13.33
CA LEU A 139 0.63 3.13 14.77
C LEU A 139 1.59 2.05 15.28
N ASP A 140 2.49 2.45 16.16
CA ASP A 140 3.40 1.56 16.88
C ASP A 140 2.82 1.33 18.30
N ILE A 141 2.39 0.09 18.59
CA ILE A 141 1.88 -0.33 19.90
C ILE A 141 3.02 -1.04 20.65
N GLY A 142 3.30 -0.59 21.87
CA GLY A 142 4.34 -1.17 22.72
C GLY A 142 5.73 -0.58 22.49
N THR A 143 6.77 -1.35 22.78
CA THR A 143 8.15 -0.85 22.82
C THR A 143 9.06 -1.41 21.72
N ARG A 144 8.64 -2.47 20.99
CA ARG A 144 9.47 -3.08 19.94
C ARG A 144 8.73 -3.63 18.73
N ARG A 145 9.54 -3.87 17.68
CA ARG A 145 9.24 -4.05 16.25
C ARG A 145 8.90 -5.50 15.82
N ALA A 146 8.69 -6.43 16.76
CA ALA A 146 8.72 -7.86 16.48
C ALA A 146 7.32 -8.47 16.46
N GLY A 147 6.56 -8.13 15.43
CA GLY A 147 5.28 -8.78 15.15
C GLY A 147 4.96 -8.77 13.67
N ARG A 148 4.07 -9.67 13.27
CA ARG A 148 3.39 -9.65 11.97
C ARG A 148 2.72 -8.29 11.84
N ASN A 149 3.11 -7.55 10.82
CA ASN A 149 2.56 -6.21 10.58
C ASN A 149 1.17 -6.33 9.94
N TRP A 150 0.21 -5.54 10.42
CA TRP A 150 -1.08 -5.41 9.75
C TRP A 150 -1.06 -4.21 8.81
N TRP A 151 -1.45 -4.41 7.56
CA TRP A 151 -1.50 -3.38 6.52
C TRP A 151 -2.92 -3.26 5.98
N CYS A 152 -3.41 -2.04 5.94
CA CYS A 152 -4.71 -1.66 5.41
C CYS A 152 -4.58 -0.45 4.48
N VAL A 153 -5.68 -0.08 3.84
CA VAL A 153 -5.89 1.21 3.21
C VAL A 153 -6.82 2.02 4.10
N LEU A 154 -6.34 3.21 4.49
CA LEU A 154 -7.12 4.19 5.25
C LEU A 154 -8.02 5.00 4.30
N TYR A 155 -7.47 5.40 3.15
CA TYR A 155 -8.18 6.08 2.07
C TYR A 155 -7.69 5.58 0.70
N PRO A 156 -8.58 5.29 -0.27
CA PRO A 156 -10.03 5.17 -0.09
C PRO A 156 -10.34 3.99 0.85
N GLY A 157 -11.51 3.96 1.50
CA GLY A 157 -11.88 3.04 2.60
C GLY A 157 -11.96 1.53 2.27
N LEU A 158 -11.04 0.98 1.48
CA LEU A 158 -11.00 -0.39 0.95
C LEU A 158 -10.89 -1.48 2.02
N CYS A 159 -10.65 -1.12 3.27
CA CYS A 159 -10.68 -2.09 4.36
C CYS A 159 -12.08 -2.49 4.80
N ARG A 160 -13.13 -1.83 4.30
CA ARG A 160 -14.53 -2.17 4.60
C ARG A 160 -15.42 -2.36 3.37
N SER A 161 -15.07 -1.79 2.22
CA SER A 161 -15.74 -2.03 0.94
C SER A 161 -14.89 -2.93 0.05
N ALA A 162 -15.48 -4.04 -0.40
CA ALA A 162 -14.87 -4.84 -1.47
C ALA A 162 -14.75 -3.94 -2.71
N CYS A 163 -13.55 -3.87 -3.26
CA CYS A 163 -13.18 -3.37 -4.59
C CYS A 163 -13.98 -2.19 -5.21
N GLY A 164 -13.29 -1.07 -5.48
CA GLY A 164 -13.83 0.03 -6.28
C GLY A 164 -13.97 1.35 -5.53
N GLY A 165 -12.84 1.99 -5.21
CA GLY A 165 -12.81 3.29 -4.51
C GLY A 165 -11.90 4.32 -5.16
N TYR A 166 -11.31 4.02 -6.31
CA TYR A 166 -10.44 4.93 -7.06
C TYR A 166 -11.21 5.56 -8.22
N ASP A 167 -10.78 6.75 -8.63
CA ASP A 167 -11.46 7.53 -9.66
C ASP A 167 -11.30 6.93 -11.05
N THR A 168 -10.16 6.28 -11.34
CA THR A 168 -9.90 5.77 -12.68
C THR A 168 -10.19 4.26 -12.81
N PRO A 169 -10.75 3.82 -13.96
CA PRO A 169 -10.93 2.40 -14.24
C PRO A 169 -9.61 1.63 -14.24
N ALA A 170 -8.52 2.23 -14.71
CA ALA A 170 -7.21 1.59 -14.76
C ALA A 170 -6.66 1.25 -13.37
N GLU A 171 -6.87 2.12 -12.38
CA GLU A 171 -6.52 1.85 -10.98
C GLU A 171 -7.39 0.75 -10.37
N ASN A 172 -8.70 0.82 -10.62
CA ASN A 172 -9.63 -0.21 -10.18
C ASN A 172 -9.32 -1.56 -10.84
N ASP A 173 -8.95 -1.62 -12.12
CA ASP A 173 -8.53 -2.84 -12.82
C ASP A 173 -7.21 -3.38 -12.27
N LEU A 174 -6.26 -2.50 -11.93
CA LEU A 174 -5.00 -2.89 -11.34
C LEU A 174 -5.19 -3.49 -9.94
N VAL A 175 -6.21 -3.07 -9.20
CA VAL A 175 -6.54 -3.62 -7.87
C VAL A 175 -7.46 -4.83 -7.98
N CYS A 176 -8.52 -4.76 -8.78
CA CYS A 176 -9.69 -5.64 -8.76
C CYS A 176 -9.90 -6.48 -10.03
N GLY A 177 -9.02 -6.37 -11.02
CA GLY A 177 -9.11 -7.15 -12.25
C GLY A 177 -8.95 -8.66 -12.03
N GLU A 178 -9.58 -9.47 -12.89
CA GLU A 178 -9.47 -10.94 -12.84
C GLU A 178 -8.03 -11.44 -12.99
N TYR A 179 -7.18 -10.67 -13.70
CA TYR A 179 -5.79 -11.01 -13.97
C TYR A 179 -4.86 -9.84 -13.65
N LEU A 180 -4.06 -10.01 -12.60
CA LEU A 180 -3.04 -9.04 -12.19
C LEU A 180 -1.68 -9.53 -12.69
N VAL A 181 -1.23 -9.00 -13.83
CA VAL A 181 0.05 -9.38 -14.42
C VAL A 181 1.19 -8.78 -13.58
N ARG A 182 2.09 -9.63 -13.09
CA ARG A 182 3.17 -9.24 -12.19
C ARG A 182 4.53 -9.56 -12.78
N PHE A 183 5.38 -8.54 -12.78
CA PHE A 183 6.80 -8.72 -13.05
C PHE A 183 7.54 -8.99 -11.76
N ARG A 184 7.67 -10.27 -11.40
CA ARG A 184 8.39 -10.70 -10.19
C ARG A 184 9.81 -10.13 -10.10
N PHE A 185 10.48 -10.01 -11.24
CA PHE A 185 11.81 -9.40 -11.32
C PHE A 185 11.79 -7.91 -10.94
N VAL A 186 10.81 -7.15 -11.41
CA VAL A 186 10.67 -5.71 -11.10
C VAL A 186 10.36 -5.51 -9.62
N GLU A 187 9.47 -6.31 -9.04
CA GLU A 187 9.17 -6.24 -7.60
C GLU A 187 10.39 -6.60 -6.74
N TRP A 188 11.13 -7.63 -7.14
CA TRP A 188 12.37 -8.02 -6.47
C TRP A 188 13.41 -6.91 -6.55
N TRP A 189 13.61 -6.33 -7.74
CA TRP A 189 14.51 -5.21 -7.96
C TRP A 189 14.09 -3.98 -7.14
N GLY A 190 12.81 -3.62 -7.16
CA GLY A 190 12.27 -2.52 -6.35
C GLY A 190 12.46 -2.74 -4.86
N GLY A 191 12.30 -3.97 -4.36
CA GLY A 191 12.61 -4.32 -2.97
C GLY A 191 14.09 -4.15 -2.59
N LEU A 192 15.00 -4.22 -3.57
CA LEU A 192 16.43 -3.99 -3.37
C LEU A 192 16.83 -2.52 -3.52
N THR A 193 16.21 -1.79 -4.45
CA THR A 193 16.59 -0.41 -4.79
C THR A 193 15.78 0.66 -4.08
N ALA A 194 14.62 0.33 -3.52
CA ALA A 194 13.81 1.30 -2.79
C ALA A 194 14.60 1.84 -1.57
N PRO A 195 14.52 3.15 -1.28
CA PRO A 195 15.09 3.72 -0.07
C PRO A 195 14.63 2.93 1.15
N ARG A 196 15.59 2.48 1.97
CA ARG A 196 15.31 1.70 3.20
C ARG A 196 14.82 2.56 4.35
N GLU A 197 15.00 3.86 4.26
CA GLU A 197 14.61 4.80 5.30
C GLU A 197 13.12 5.16 5.15
N ASP A 198 12.41 5.02 6.25
CA ASP A 198 11.06 5.56 6.39
C ASP A 198 11.20 7.06 6.62
N VAL A 199 10.48 7.86 5.86
CA VAL A 199 10.47 9.32 6.05
C VAL A 199 9.28 9.67 6.92
N VAL A 200 9.52 10.16 8.13
CA VAL A 200 8.45 10.67 8.98
C VAL A 200 8.03 12.04 8.45
N LEU A 201 6.75 12.15 8.11
CA LEU A 201 6.15 13.34 7.53
C LEU A 201 5.48 14.21 8.59
N ALA A 202 4.91 13.57 9.61
CA ALA A 202 4.37 14.20 10.83
C ALA A 202 4.31 13.16 11.96
N GLY A 203 4.53 13.54 13.21
CA GLY A 203 4.54 12.60 14.35
C GLY A 203 4.97 13.21 15.66
#